data_AF-A0A9P3MGI0-F1
#
_entry.id   AF-A0A9P3MGI0-F1
#
_cell.length_a   1.000
_cell.length_b   1.000
_cell.length_c   1.000
_cell.angle_alpha   90.00
_cell.angle_beta   90.00
_cell.angle_gamma   90.00
#
_symmetry.space_group_name_H-M   'P 1'
#
loop_
_entity.id
_entity.type
_entity.pdbx_description
1 polymer ?
#
loop_
_entity_poly.entity_id
_entity_poly.type
_entity_poly.pdbx_seq_one_letter_code
_entity_poly.pdbx_strand_id
1 'polypeptide(L)'
;MQCPDLYPVSTNGEAGLDTCFTNEDCHHVLKASFDDSFLDYYAIGTYSQANETWAPLDSRIDVENGLRYDYGKFYASKTFFDPSTRRRILWGWVNESDSQYDDISKGWASVQAIPRVVSLDRSTGMQLVMEPVEELKLLRGSHLHDADITLKKGTKKLIEDFSSMQVMSNLKAFKIMQAVVN
;
A
#
# COMPACT_ATOMS: atom_id res chain seq x y z
N MET A 1 9.77 -8.33 16.12
CA MET A 1 9.12 -7.15 15.52
C MET A 1 10.22 -6.18 15.08
N GLN A 2 10.23 -5.78 13.82
CA GLN A 2 11.14 -4.76 13.30
C GLN A 2 10.36 -3.58 12.72
N CYS A 3 11.06 -2.45 12.53
CA CYS A 3 10.58 -1.26 11.84
C CYS A 3 9.12 -0.87 12.17
N PRO A 4 8.76 -0.73 13.47
CA PRO A 4 7.42 -0.31 13.84
C PRO A 4 7.13 1.09 13.29
N ASP A 5 5.86 1.35 13.00
CA ASP A 5 5.36 2.66 12.60
C ASP A 5 3.97 2.88 13.22
N LEU A 6 3.76 4.04 13.86
CA LEU A 6 2.50 4.43 14.47
C LEU A 6 2.15 5.84 13.99
N TYR A 7 1.02 5.98 13.31
CA TYR A 7 0.63 7.27 12.75
C TYR A 7 -0.88 7.46 12.60
N PRO A 8 -1.37 8.71 12.64
CA PRO A 8 -2.77 9.01 12.43
C PRO A 8 -3.14 9.03 10.94
N VAL A 9 -4.39 8.64 10.65
CA VAL A 9 -5.06 8.77 9.36
C VAL A 9 -6.40 9.47 9.56
N SER A 10 -6.73 10.40 8.65
CA SER A 10 -7.97 11.18 8.74
C SER A 10 -9.18 10.29 8.47
N THR A 11 -10.21 10.41 9.31
CA THR A 11 -11.53 9.81 9.04
C THR A 11 -12.40 10.72 8.18
N ASN A 12 -12.06 12.02 8.11
CA ASN A 12 -12.86 13.07 7.46
C ASN A 12 -12.22 13.64 6.17
N GLY A 13 -11.30 12.92 5.53
CA GLY A 13 -10.67 13.35 4.28
C GLY A 13 -9.54 12.43 3.82
N GLU A 14 -8.89 12.83 2.73
CA GLU A 14 -7.75 12.10 2.14
C GLU A 14 -6.40 12.74 2.50
N ALA A 15 -6.42 13.88 3.19
CA ALA A 15 -5.19 14.54 3.62
C ALA A 15 -4.45 13.68 4.65
N GLY A 16 -3.14 13.60 4.48
CA GLY A 16 -2.26 13.07 5.50
C GLY A 16 -2.34 13.94 6.76
N LEU A 17 -2.17 13.30 7.91
CA LEU A 17 -2.10 13.97 9.19
C LEU A 17 -0.65 13.96 9.70
N ASP A 18 -0.27 15.07 10.34
CA ASP A 18 0.98 15.13 11.09
C ASP A 18 0.99 14.03 12.17
N THR A 19 2.15 13.46 12.45
CA THR A 19 2.26 12.32 13.37
C THR A 19 1.85 12.68 14.81
N CYS A 20 1.87 13.95 15.19
CA CYS A 20 1.40 14.42 16.50
C CYS A 20 -0.11 14.71 16.55
N PHE A 21 -0.87 14.49 15.47
CA PHE A 21 -2.31 14.73 15.45
C PHE A 21 -3.09 13.65 16.23
N THR A 22 -3.91 14.05 17.20
CA THR A 22 -4.58 13.13 18.13
C THR A 22 -6.08 13.42 18.36
N ASN A 23 -6.71 14.27 17.55
CA ASN A 23 -8.13 14.61 17.72
C ASN A 23 -9.07 13.46 17.32
N GLU A 24 -10.36 13.58 17.69
CA GLU A 24 -11.40 12.57 17.42
C GLU A 24 -11.63 12.25 15.92
N ASP A 25 -11.20 13.13 15.03
CA ASP A 25 -11.31 13.00 13.57
C ASP A 25 -10.21 12.12 12.94
N CYS A 26 -9.60 11.20 13.71
CA CYS A 26 -8.59 10.29 13.21
C CYS A 26 -8.67 8.88 13.80
N HIS A 27 -8.13 7.94 13.03
CA HIS A 27 -7.71 6.63 13.52
C HIS A 27 -6.20 6.54 13.50
N HIS A 28 -5.64 5.57 14.22
CA HIS A 28 -4.21 5.33 14.28
C HIS A 28 -3.87 3.99 13.65
N VAL A 29 -2.95 4.00 12.70
CA VAL A 29 -2.39 2.80 12.10
C VAL A 29 -1.19 2.39 12.94
N LEU A 30 -1.20 1.15 13.43
CA LEU A 30 -0.02 0.52 13.98
C LEU A 30 0.49 -0.52 12.98
N LYS A 31 1.77 -0.45 12.65
CA LYS A 31 2.43 -1.33 11.69
C LYS A 31 3.68 -1.95 12.28
N ALA A 32 3.96 -3.18 11.89
CA ALA A 32 5.21 -3.88 12.15
C ALA A 32 5.70 -4.71 10.97
N SER A 33 7.01 -4.96 10.96
CA SER A 33 7.68 -5.90 10.07
C SER A 33 8.05 -7.18 10.83
N PHE A 34 7.89 -8.35 10.20
CA PHE A 34 8.20 -9.66 10.78
C PHE A 34 9.27 -10.40 9.96
N ASP A 35 10.43 -10.58 10.60
CA ASP A 35 11.65 -11.09 9.96
C ASP A 35 11.51 -12.46 9.31
N ASP A 36 10.82 -13.37 9.98
CA ASP A 36 10.67 -14.75 9.49
C ASP A 36 9.90 -14.81 8.17
N SER A 37 9.04 -13.82 7.93
CA SER A 37 8.17 -13.78 6.75
C SER A 37 8.60 -12.75 5.70
N PHE A 38 9.43 -11.77 6.07
CA PHE A 38 9.71 -10.57 5.29
C PHE A 38 8.43 -9.84 4.86
N LEU A 39 7.41 -9.83 5.74
CA LEU A 39 6.14 -9.17 5.49
C LEU A 39 5.90 -8.04 6.49
N ASP A 40 5.19 -7.04 5.99
CA ASP A 40 4.71 -5.90 6.75
C ASP A 40 3.21 -6.00 6.95
N TYR A 41 2.80 -5.97 8.22
CA TYR A 41 1.40 -6.00 8.63
C TYR A 41 1.04 -4.72 9.37
N TYR A 42 -0.19 -4.26 9.15
CA TYR A 42 -0.77 -3.16 9.88
C TYR A 42 -2.17 -3.49 10.36
N ALA A 43 -2.58 -2.80 11.41
CA ALA A 43 -3.95 -2.76 11.88
C ALA A 43 -4.36 -1.32 12.15
N ILE A 44 -5.66 -1.05 12.06
CA ILE A 44 -6.24 0.27 12.30
C ILE A 44 -6.90 0.23 13.67
N GLY A 45 -6.63 1.25 14.47
CA GLY A 45 -7.05 1.31 15.86
C GLY A 45 -7.26 2.73 16.36
N THR A 46 -7.44 2.83 17.66
CA THR A 46 -7.45 4.09 18.40
C THR A 46 -6.23 4.14 19.30
N TYR A 47 -5.57 5.29 19.34
CA TYR A 47 -4.48 5.55 20.27
C TYR A 47 -4.97 6.55 21.31
N SER A 48 -4.77 6.23 22.58
CA SER A 48 -5.08 7.13 23.70
C SER A 48 -3.77 7.64 24.29
N GLN A 49 -3.54 8.94 24.15
CA GLN A 49 -2.36 9.61 24.71
C GLN A 49 -2.37 9.61 26.25
N ALA A 50 -3.55 9.61 26.88
CA ALA A 50 -3.69 9.69 28.33
C ALA A 50 -3.12 8.46 29.07
N ASN A 51 -3.15 7.30 28.43
CA ASN A 51 -2.66 6.04 29.00
C ASN A 51 -1.63 5.33 28.10
N GLU A 52 -1.21 5.98 27.01
CA GLU A 52 -0.24 5.48 26.02
C GLU A 52 -0.61 4.11 25.43
N THR A 53 -1.90 3.81 25.33
CA THR A 53 -2.37 2.53 24.76
C THR A 53 -2.89 2.70 23.34
N TRP A 54 -2.62 1.70 22.51
CA TRP A 54 -3.28 1.51 21.22
C TRP A 54 -4.17 0.27 21.30
N ALA A 55 -5.38 0.34 20.72
CA ALA A 55 -6.29 -0.78 20.62
C ALA A 55 -6.85 -0.88 19.19
N PRO A 56 -6.91 -2.08 18.59
CA PRO A 56 -7.44 -2.26 17.25
C PRO A 56 -8.94 -1.95 17.21
N LEU A 57 -9.42 -1.42 16.07
CA LEU A 57 -10.85 -1.22 15.83
C LEU A 57 -11.62 -2.55 15.77
N ASP A 58 -10.96 -3.61 15.28
CA ASP A 58 -11.46 -4.97 15.30
C ASP A 58 -10.45 -5.86 16.02
N SER A 59 -10.83 -6.38 17.20
CA SER A 59 -9.96 -7.24 18.01
C SER A 59 -9.53 -8.53 17.34
N ARG A 60 -10.12 -8.89 16.19
CA ARG A 60 -9.73 -10.05 15.38
C ARG A 60 -8.61 -9.72 14.40
N ILE A 61 -8.35 -8.44 14.14
CA ILE A 61 -7.36 -7.92 13.18
C ILE A 61 -6.37 -7.04 13.95
N ASP A 62 -5.35 -7.69 14.52
CA ASP A 62 -4.23 -7.03 15.19
C ASP A 62 -3.00 -7.03 14.27
N VAL A 63 -1.89 -6.41 14.67
CA VAL A 63 -0.68 -6.27 13.87
C VAL A 63 -0.08 -7.62 13.48
N GLU A 64 -0.19 -8.65 14.30
CA GLU A 64 0.37 -9.98 14.01
C GLU A 64 -0.40 -10.75 12.92
N ASN A 65 -1.68 -10.43 12.72
CA ASN A 65 -2.57 -11.09 11.76
C ASN A 65 -3.34 -10.09 10.89
N GLY A 66 -2.77 -8.90 10.73
CA GLY A 66 -3.44 -7.73 10.17
C GLY A 66 -3.52 -7.73 8.65
N LEU A 67 -3.83 -6.55 8.11
CA LEU A 67 -3.76 -6.28 6.68
C LEU A 67 -2.32 -6.00 6.27
N ARG A 68 -2.01 -6.07 4.98
CA ARG A 68 -0.68 -5.79 4.45
C ARG A 68 -0.70 -4.55 3.56
N TYR A 69 0.39 -3.79 3.55
CA TYR A 69 0.57 -2.71 2.57
C TYR A 69 0.73 -3.25 1.15
N ASP A 70 1.37 -4.40 1.02
CA ASP A 70 1.62 -5.05 -0.26
C ASP A 70 1.57 -6.56 -0.06
N TYR A 71 1.01 -7.27 -1.05
CA TYR A 71 0.88 -8.74 -1.01
C TYR A 71 2.00 -9.43 -1.81
N GLY A 72 2.93 -8.68 -2.40
CA GLY A 72 4.16 -9.14 -3.01
C GLY A 72 5.38 -8.95 -2.11
N LYS A 73 6.51 -8.57 -2.71
CA LYS A 73 7.78 -8.32 -2.00
C LYS A 73 7.86 -6.87 -1.56
N PHE A 74 7.65 -6.62 -0.28
CA PHE A 74 7.66 -5.29 0.32
C PHE A 74 7.90 -5.40 1.81
N TYR A 75 9.02 -4.86 2.28
CA TYR A 75 9.47 -5.03 3.66
C TYR A 75 10.04 -3.74 4.24
N ALA A 76 10.18 -3.73 5.58
CA ALA A 76 10.80 -2.66 6.36
C ALA A 76 10.23 -1.26 6.05
N SER A 77 8.94 -1.21 5.73
CA SER A 77 8.29 0.02 5.30
C SER A 77 8.19 1.06 6.41
N LYS A 78 8.14 2.32 6.00
CA LYS A 78 8.12 3.48 6.88
C LYS A 78 7.37 4.62 6.23
N THR A 79 6.55 5.30 7.01
CA THR A 79 5.86 6.50 6.55
C THR A 79 6.47 7.77 7.11
N PHE A 80 6.24 8.88 6.41
CA PHE A 80 6.42 10.22 6.95
C PHE A 80 5.28 11.12 6.47
N PHE A 81 5.04 12.20 7.21
CA PHE A 81 4.12 13.26 6.78
C PHE A 81 4.87 14.32 5.98
N ASP A 82 4.43 14.60 4.76
CA ASP A 82 4.91 15.73 3.96
C ASP A 82 4.02 16.96 4.22
N PRO A 83 4.50 17.97 4.95
CA PRO A 83 3.71 19.16 5.27
C PRO A 83 3.46 20.04 4.04
N SER A 84 4.29 19.97 3.00
CA SER A 84 4.16 20.83 1.82
C SER A 84 2.95 20.44 0.96
N THR A 85 2.70 19.14 0.84
CA THR A 85 1.58 18.59 0.06
C THR A 85 0.45 18.03 0.93
N ARG A 86 0.65 17.98 2.26
CA ARG A 86 -0.26 17.40 3.25
C ARG A 86 -0.61 15.94 2.93
N ARG A 87 0.39 15.14 2.61
CA ARG A 87 0.25 13.72 2.28
C ARG A 87 1.07 12.88 3.26
N ARG A 88 0.61 11.67 3.57
CA ARG A 88 1.43 10.66 4.22
C ARG A 88 2.07 9.80 3.16
N ILE A 89 3.39 9.74 3.14
CA ILE A 89 4.17 9.05 2.10
C ILE A 89 4.77 7.78 2.69
N LEU A 90 4.52 6.65 2.04
CA LEU A 90 5.04 5.34 2.36
C LEU A 90 6.24 4.99 1.47
N TRP A 91 7.33 4.61 2.13
CA TRP A 91 8.49 3.96 1.53
C TRP A 91 8.55 2.50 1.93
N GLY A 92 9.17 1.66 1.11
CA GLY A 92 9.38 0.26 1.42
C GLY A 92 10.49 -0.36 0.57
N TRP A 93 11.23 -1.26 1.20
CA TRP A 93 12.32 -2.00 0.58
C TRP A 93 11.77 -3.21 -0.18
N VAL A 94 12.26 -3.41 -1.40
CA VAL A 94 11.95 -4.56 -2.25
C VAL A 94 13.25 -5.32 -2.47
N ASN A 95 13.34 -6.51 -1.87
CA ASN A 95 14.51 -7.36 -2.01
C ASN A 95 14.52 -8.15 -3.33
N GLU A 96 15.69 -8.64 -3.70
CA GLU A 96 15.96 -9.34 -4.96
C GLU A 96 15.26 -10.69 -5.04
N SER A 97 14.77 -11.02 -6.24
CA SER A 97 14.12 -12.30 -6.56
C SER A 97 15.01 -13.26 -7.35
N ASP A 98 16.24 -12.84 -7.67
CA ASP A 98 17.27 -13.67 -8.27
C ASP A 98 18.21 -14.22 -7.17
N SER A 99 19.35 -14.78 -7.57
CA SER A 99 20.28 -15.41 -6.65
C SER A 99 21.31 -14.42 -6.09
N GLN A 100 21.89 -14.74 -4.93
CA GLN A 100 23.03 -13.98 -4.39
C GLN A 100 24.23 -13.94 -5.36
N TYR A 101 24.41 -14.97 -6.19
CA TYR A 101 25.43 -14.94 -7.24
C TYR A 101 25.13 -13.83 -8.25
N ASP A 102 23.87 -13.68 -8.65
CA ASP A 102 23.44 -12.63 -9.58
C ASP A 102 23.67 -11.24 -8.97
N ASP A 103 23.34 -11.05 -7.68
CA ASP A 103 23.65 -9.83 -6.92
C ASP A 103 25.13 -9.45 -6.97
N ILE A 104 26.01 -10.41 -6.70
CA ILE A 104 27.47 -10.20 -6.75
C ILE A 104 27.90 -9.88 -8.19
N SER A 105 27.36 -10.60 -9.17
CA SER A 105 27.74 -10.43 -10.58
C SER A 105 27.30 -9.08 -11.16
N LYS A 106 26.11 -8.59 -10.80
CA LYS A 106 25.56 -7.30 -11.25
C LYS A 106 26.08 -6.12 -10.40
N GLY A 107 26.61 -6.40 -9.20
CA GLY A 107 27.30 -5.43 -8.33
C GLY A 107 26.38 -4.56 -7.48
N TRP A 108 25.08 -4.84 -7.45
CA TRP A 108 24.10 -4.16 -6.61
C TRP A 108 22.96 -5.11 -6.29
N ALA A 109 22.19 -4.82 -5.23
CA ALA A 109 21.03 -5.62 -4.86
C ALA A 109 19.96 -4.73 -4.23
N SER A 110 18.71 -5.10 -4.50
CA SER A 110 17.47 -4.51 -4.02
C SER A 110 17.17 -3.12 -4.55
N VAL A 111 15.90 -2.73 -4.43
CA VAL A 111 15.42 -1.39 -4.77
C VAL A 111 14.47 -0.86 -3.70
N GLN A 112 14.17 0.43 -3.76
CA GLN A 112 13.02 1.00 -3.08
C GLN A 112 11.80 0.94 -3.99
N ALA A 113 10.63 0.62 -3.42
CA ALA A 113 9.37 0.80 -4.12
C ALA A 113 9.15 2.28 -4.44
N ILE A 114 8.44 2.56 -5.54
CA ILE A 114 7.96 3.92 -5.81
C ILE A 114 7.09 4.39 -4.63
N PRO A 115 7.35 5.60 -4.08
CA PRO A 115 6.60 6.10 -2.93
C PRO A 115 5.09 6.14 -3.19
N ARG A 116 4.31 5.82 -2.16
CA ARG A 116 2.84 5.80 -2.22
C ARG A 116 2.25 6.76 -1.21
N VAL A 117 1.22 7.49 -1.60
CA VAL A 117 0.35 8.24 -0.69
C VAL A 117 -0.54 7.24 0.03
N VAL A 118 -0.60 7.33 1.36
CA VAL A 118 -1.45 6.48 2.21
C VAL A 118 -2.62 7.29 2.73
N SER A 119 -3.82 6.75 2.60
CA SER A 119 -5.06 7.31 3.18
C SER A 119 -5.97 6.20 3.70
N LEU A 120 -6.95 6.55 4.53
CA LEU A 120 -7.97 5.61 4.97
C LEU A 120 -8.99 5.37 3.85
N ASP A 121 -9.35 4.12 3.59
CA ASP A 121 -10.49 3.81 2.73
C ASP A 121 -11.78 4.31 3.38
N ARG A 122 -12.35 5.39 2.85
CA ARG A 122 -13.57 6.01 3.39
C ARG A 122 -14.83 5.17 3.17
N SER A 123 -14.79 4.17 2.28
CA SER A 123 -15.95 3.31 2.05
C SER A 123 -16.13 2.27 3.16
N THR A 124 -15.04 1.79 3.74
CA THR A 124 -15.06 0.77 4.79
C THR A 124 -14.60 1.32 6.15
N GLY A 125 -13.68 2.28 6.18
CA GLY A 125 -13.01 2.75 7.39
C GLY A 125 -12.04 1.73 8.00
N MET A 126 -11.85 0.58 7.34
CA MET A 126 -11.21 -0.61 7.93
C MET A 126 -9.93 -1.04 7.20
N GLN A 127 -9.54 -0.34 6.14
CA GLN A 127 -8.31 -0.61 5.39
C GLN A 127 -7.71 0.69 4.86
N LEU A 128 -6.47 0.62 4.41
CA LEU A 128 -5.77 1.74 3.78
C LEU A 128 -5.84 1.66 2.26
N VAL A 129 -5.98 2.82 1.63
CA VAL A 129 -5.80 3.01 0.19
C VAL A 129 -4.40 3.57 -0.04
N MET A 130 -3.71 3.02 -1.03
CA MET A 130 -2.36 3.43 -1.42
C MET A 130 -2.32 3.75 -2.90
N GLU A 131 -1.89 4.96 -3.22
CA GLU A 131 -1.74 5.41 -4.59
C GLU A 131 -0.30 5.90 -4.84
N PRO A 132 0.30 5.61 -6.00
CA PRO A 132 1.60 6.16 -6.36
C PRO A 132 1.57 7.69 -6.33
N VAL A 133 2.65 8.30 -5.82
CA VAL A 133 2.77 9.78 -5.76
C VAL A 133 2.52 10.42 -7.12
N GLU A 134 1.87 11.59 -7.14
CA GLU A 134 1.48 12.20 -8.41
C GLU A 134 2.66 12.66 -9.27
N GLU A 135 3.79 12.95 -8.63
CA GLU A 135 5.05 13.34 -9.25
C GLU A 135 5.53 12.28 -10.25
N LEU A 136 5.17 11.01 -10.03
CA LEU A 136 5.45 9.92 -10.97
C LEU A 136 4.84 10.18 -12.36
N LYS A 137 3.74 10.93 -12.45
CA LYS A 137 3.08 11.27 -13.71
C LYS A 137 4.00 12.06 -14.65
N LEU A 138 4.98 12.80 -14.11
CA LEU A 138 5.95 13.57 -14.90
C LEU A 138 6.88 12.68 -15.74
N LEU A 139 7.04 11.41 -15.36
CA LEU A 139 7.86 10.45 -16.10
C LEU A 139 7.09 9.74 -17.22
N ARG A 140 5.79 9.99 -17.37
CA ARG A 140 4.97 9.35 -18.41
C ARG A 140 5.30 9.96 -19.77
N GLY A 141 5.67 9.09 -20.71
CA GLY A 141 5.82 9.45 -22.12
C GLY A 141 4.48 9.45 -22.86
N SER A 142 4.50 9.04 -24.12
CA SER A 142 3.30 8.94 -24.96
C SER A 142 2.22 8.07 -24.31
N HIS A 143 1.01 8.61 -24.24
CA HIS A 143 -0.14 7.91 -23.69
C HIS A 143 -0.79 7.03 -24.78
N LEU A 144 -0.79 5.73 -24.56
CA LEU A 144 -1.57 4.77 -25.34
C LEU A 144 -2.93 4.60 -24.67
N HIS A 145 -4.01 4.82 -25.42
CA HIS A 145 -5.37 4.68 -24.94
C HIS A 145 -6.15 3.71 -25.81
N ASP A 146 -6.86 2.78 -25.17
CA ASP A 146 -7.67 1.77 -25.82
C ASP A 146 -8.92 1.54 -24.95
N ALA A 147 -10.10 1.74 -25.54
CA ALA A 147 -11.39 1.70 -24.87
C ALA A 147 -12.29 0.62 -25.48
N ASP A 148 -13.39 0.28 -24.80
CA ASP A 148 -14.38 -0.69 -25.28
C ASP A 148 -13.81 -2.09 -25.59
N ILE A 149 -12.76 -2.47 -24.87
CA ILE A 149 -12.10 -3.75 -25.01
C ILE A 149 -12.98 -4.87 -24.44
N THR A 150 -13.50 -5.73 -25.31
CA THR A 150 -14.16 -6.97 -24.87
C THR A 150 -13.15 -8.10 -24.76
N LEU A 151 -12.79 -8.47 -23.53
CA LEU A 151 -11.97 -9.65 -23.25
C LEU A 151 -12.86 -10.90 -23.18
N LYS A 152 -12.77 -11.76 -24.21
CA LYS A 152 -13.43 -13.06 -24.18
C LYS A 152 -12.65 -14.04 -23.29
N LYS A 153 -13.36 -15.00 -22.68
CA LYS A 153 -12.73 -16.06 -21.88
C LYS A 153 -11.57 -16.71 -22.66
N GLY A 154 -10.40 -16.79 -22.02
CA GLY A 154 -9.19 -17.41 -22.58
C GLY A 154 -8.47 -16.58 -23.65
N THR A 155 -8.90 -15.34 -23.91
CA THR A 155 -8.21 -14.47 -24.87
C THR A 155 -7.18 -13.58 -24.17
N LYS A 156 -6.19 -13.13 -24.95
CA LYS A 156 -5.16 -12.19 -24.54
C LYS A 156 -5.20 -11.01 -25.51
N LYS A 157 -5.00 -9.80 -24.98
CA LYS A 157 -4.76 -8.60 -25.78
C LYS A 157 -3.32 -8.19 -25.55
N LEU A 158 -2.52 -8.21 -26.62
CA LEU A 158 -1.18 -7.68 -26.58
C LEU A 158 -1.26 -6.16 -26.65
N ILE A 159 -0.50 -5.49 -25.78
CA ILE A 159 -0.24 -4.06 -25.87
C ILE A 159 1.20 -3.96 -26.36
N GLU A 160 1.40 -3.27 -27.47
CA GLU A 160 2.73 -3.07 -28.06
C GLU A 160 3.22 -1.65 -27.76
N ASP A 161 4.46 -1.34 -28.13
CA ASP A 161 5.03 0.02 -28.09
C ASP A 161 5.06 0.72 -26.71
N PHE A 162 5.36 -0.01 -25.63
CA PHE A 162 5.61 0.57 -24.31
C PHE A 162 7.01 0.22 -23.78
N SER A 163 7.65 1.15 -23.06
CA SER A 163 8.95 0.97 -22.42
C SER A 163 8.88 0.58 -20.95
N SER A 164 7.75 0.88 -20.29
CA SER A 164 7.50 0.62 -18.89
C SER A 164 6.01 0.55 -18.64
N MET A 165 5.59 -0.23 -17.65
CA MET A 165 4.18 -0.41 -17.32
C MET A 165 3.91 -0.15 -15.84
N GLN A 166 2.85 0.60 -15.58
CA GLN A 166 2.26 0.75 -14.24
C GLN A 166 0.82 0.26 -14.32
N VAL A 167 0.49 -0.79 -13.58
CA VAL A 167 -0.87 -1.32 -13.49
C VAL A 167 -1.55 -0.70 -12.27
N MET A 168 -2.61 0.08 -12.50
CA MET A 168 -3.49 0.58 -11.45
C MET A 168 -4.88 0.03 -11.71
N SER A 169 -5.46 -0.67 -10.74
CA SER A 169 -6.81 -1.21 -10.84
C SER A 169 -7.72 -0.53 -9.82
N ASN A 170 -8.68 0.25 -10.31
CA ASN A 170 -9.79 0.74 -9.49
C ASN A 170 -10.92 -0.29 -9.54
N LEU A 171 -10.80 -1.34 -8.72
CA LEU A 171 -11.79 -2.39 -8.61
C LEU A 171 -13.02 -1.89 -7.83
N LYS A 172 -13.94 -1.16 -8.49
CA LYS A 172 -15.26 -0.84 -7.90
C LYS A 172 -16.30 -1.95 -8.07
N ALA A 173 -16.01 -3.03 -8.79
CA ALA A 173 -16.89 -4.19 -8.90
C ALA A 173 -16.15 -5.42 -9.43
N PHE A 174 -15.85 -6.38 -8.55
CA PHE A 174 -15.59 -7.75 -8.96
C PHE A 174 -16.79 -8.59 -8.55
N LYS A 175 -17.76 -8.77 -9.45
CA LYS A 175 -18.86 -9.72 -9.26
C LYS A 175 -18.36 -11.07 -9.75
N ILE A 176 -17.82 -11.89 -8.86
CA ILE A 176 -17.55 -13.30 -9.17
C ILE A 176 -18.92 -13.96 -9.34
N MET A 177 -19.39 -14.15 -10.57
CA MET A 177 -20.43 -15.12 -10.83
C MET A 177 -19.80 -16.50 -10.62
N GLN A 178 -19.96 -17.06 -9.41
CA GLN A 178 -19.86 -18.50 -9.23
C GLN A 178 -20.99 -19.13 -10.06
N ALA A 179 -20.64 -19.70 -11.21
CA ALA A 179 -21.50 -20.67 -11.86
C ALA A 179 -21.49 -21.93 -10.98
N VAL A 180 -22.56 -22.13 -10.21
CA VAL A 180 -22.90 -23.44 -9.66
C VAL A 180 -23.26 -24.31 -10.86
N VAL A 181 -22.43 -25.31 -11.14
CA VAL A 181 -22.75 -26.39 -12.06
C VAL A 181 -23.50 -27.43 -11.24
N ASN A 182 -24.77 -27.66 -11.56
CA ASN A 182 -25.47 -28.89 -11.22
C ASN A 182 -25.13 -29.94 -12.29
#